data_AF-A0A8T1T658-F1
#
_entry.id   AF-A0A8T1T658-F1
#
_cell.length_a   1.000
_cell.length_b   1.000
_cell.length_c   1.000
_cell.angle_alpha   90.00
_cell.angle_beta   90.00
_cell.angle_gamma   90.00
#
_symmetry.space_group_name_H-M   'P 1'
#
loop_
_entity.id
_entity.type
_entity.pdbx_description
1 polymer ?
#
loop_
_entity_poly.entity_id
_entity_poly.type
_entity_poly.pdbx_seq_one_letter_code
_entity_poly.pdbx_strand_id
1 'polypeptide(L)'
;MSELEKAFRKFAMYGDTAATGNDMTGKNFSKMLKDCGVMDGKGVTSTDVDIVFNKVKTKGARTINFGEFQQAVKELCGKRFKGKSPEEALQAVYALMEGKEPANVGVTM
;
A
#
# COMPACT_ATOMS: atom_id res chain seq x y z
N MET A 1 -16.58 -3.63 -6.06
CA MET A 1 -15.18 -3.19 -6.16
C MET A 1 -15.11 -1.78 -5.59
N SER A 2 -14.49 -1.61 -4.42
CA SER A 2 -14.29 -0.27 -3.83
C SER A 2 -13.24 0.52 -4.61
N GLU A 3 -13.21 1.84 -4.44
CA GLU A 3 -12.16 2.68 -5.07
C GLU A 3 -10.76 2.29 -4.60
N LEU A 4 -10.63 1.83 -3.35
CA LEU A 4 -9.39 1.26 -2.82
C LEU A 4 -8.97 -0.01 -3.56
N GLU A 5 -9.90 -0.92 -3.84
CA GLU A 5 -9.61 -2.15 -4.59
C GLU A 5 -9.22 -1.84 -6.05
N LYS A 6 -9.86 -0.83 -6.65
CA LYS A 6 -9.48 -0.34 -7.99
C LYS A 6 -8.06 0.24 -7.98
N ALA A 7 -7.72 1.07 -7.00
CA ALA A 7 -6.37 1.59 -6.83
C ALA A 7 -5.37 0.44 -6.65
N PHE A 8 -5.65 -0.51 -5.73
CA PHE A 8 -4.83 -1.70 -5.52
C PHE A 8 -4.55 -2.44 -6.83
N ARG A 9 -5.58 -2.73 -7.65
CA ARG A 9 -5.41 -3.42 -8.93
C ARG A 9 -4.51 -2.64 -9.89
N LYS A 10 -4.68 -1.31 -9.99
CA LYS A 10 -3.83 -0.45 -10.84
C LYS A 10 -2.37 -0.52 -10.42
N PHE A 11 -2.08 -0.43 -9.11
CA PHE A 11 -0.72 -0.57 -8.60
C PHE A 11 -0.19 -2.00 -8.71
N ALA A 12 -1.04 -3.02 -8.56
CA ALA A 12 -0.66 -4.43 -8.68
C ALA A 12 -0.18 -4.75 -10.10
N MET A 13 -0.87 -4.23 -11.12
CA MET A 13 -0.50 -4.37 -12.54
C MET A 13 0.60 -3.40 -13.00
N TYR A 14 1.04 -2.48 -12.13
CA TYR A 14 2.01 -1.47 -12.51
C TYR A 14 3.37 -2.08 -12.82
N GLY A 15 3.87 -1.83 -14.03
CA GLY A 15 5.16 -2.31 -14.50
C GLY A 15 5.19 -3.81 -14.85
N ASP A 16 4.05 -4.50 -14.79
CA ASP A 16 3.91 -5.90 -15.19
C ASP A 16 2.62 -6.09 -15.98
N THR A 17 2.74 -6.14 -17.31
CA THR A 17 1.59 -6.31 -18.21
C THR A 17 0.97 -7.71 -18.16
N ALA A 18 1.64 -8.69 -17.54
CA ALA A 18 1.12 -10.04 -17.35
C ALA A 18 0.38 -10.20 -16.01
N ALA A 19 0.51 -9.23 -15.10
CA ALA A 19 -0.17 -9.27 -13.82
C ALA A 19 -1.69 -9.14 -13.98
N THR A 20 -2.43 -9.95 -13.24
CA THR A 20 -3.91 -9.99 -13.27
C THR A 20 -4.54 -8.94 -12.36
N GLY A 21 -3.74 -8.24 -11.55
CA GLY A 21 -4.18 -7.27 -10.55
C GLY A 21 -4.72 -7.88 -9.25
N ASN A 22 -4.69 -9.21 -9.11
CA ASN A 22 -5.14 -9.90 -7.89
C ASN A 22 -4.10 -9.87 -6.77
N ASP A 23 -2.82 -9.85 -7.13
CA ASP A 23 -1.68 -9.91 -6.22
C ASP A 23 -0.71 -8.77 -6.50
N MET A 24 -0.14 -8.19 -5.44
CA MET A 24 0.74 -7.04 -5.50
C MET A 24 2.13 -7.39 -4.96
N THR A 25 3.18 -7.04 -5.70
CA THR A 25 4.57 -7.21 -5.25
C THR A 25 4.92 -6.22 -4.14
N GLY A 26 5.91 -6.55 -3.31
CA GLY A 26 6.41 -5.62 -2.28
C GLY A 26 6.90 -4.29 -2.86
N LYS A 27 7.49 -4.32 -4.06
CA LYS A 27 7.89 -3.10 -4.79
C LYS A 27 6.69 -2.21 -5.11
N ASN A 28 5.62 -2.79 -5.67
CA ASN A 28 4.41 -2.06 -6.02
C ASN A 28 3.64 -1.58 -4.78
N PHE A 29 3.65 -2.37 -3.70
CA PHE A 29 3.08 -1.97 -2.42
C PHE A 29 3.82 -0.75 -1.82
N SER A 30 5.15 -0.80 -1.74
CA SER A 30 5.94 0.35 -1.27
C SER A 30 5.74 1.58 -2.14
N LYS A 31 5.59 1.41 -3.47
CA LYS A 31 5.24 2.51 -4.39
C LYS A 31 3.86 3.08 -4.08
N MET A 32 2.84 2.24 -3.90
CA MET A 32 1.49 2.68 -3.56
C MET A 32 1.48 3.51 -2.29
N LEU A 33 2.12 3.03 -1.22
CA LEU A 33 2.17 3.76 0.04
C LEU A 33 2.90 5.09 -0.06
N LYS A 34 3.92 5.18 -0.92
CA LYS A 34 4.66 6.42 -1.18
C LYS A 34 3.83 7.40 -2.01
N ASP A 35 3.25 6.96 -3.13
CA ASP A 35 2.44 7.79 -4.04
C ASP A 35 1.14 8.27 -3.38
N CYS A 36 0.57 7.47 -2.47
CA CYS A 36 -0.60 7.84 -1.68
C CYS A 36 -0.25 8.74 -0.47
N GLY A 37 1.04 8.95 -0.16
CA GLY A 37 1.45 9.78 0.99
C GLY A 37 1.26 9.12 2.37
N VAL A 38 1.10 7.79 2.40
CA VAL A 38 1.03 7.01 3.64
C VAL A 38 2.41 6.90 4.28
N MET A 39 3.43 6.70 3.46
CA MET A 39 4.83 6.77 3.89
C MET A 39 5.22 8.25 4.03
N ASP A 40 5.44 8.68 5.28
CA ASP A 40 5.79 10.07 5.61
C ASP A 40 7.27 10.24 5.95
N GLY A 41 8.02 9.14 6.00
CA GLY A 41 9.42 9.12 6.39
C GLY A 41 9.68 9.45 7.86
N LYS A 42 8.64 9.60 8.70
CA LYS A 42 8.76 9.87 10.14
C LYS A 42 8.10 8.76 10.96
N GLY A 43 6.80 8.57 10.80
CA GLY A 43 6.04 7.53 11.50
C GLY A 43 5.96 6.21 10.72
N VAL A 44 5.92 6.29 9.39
CA VAL A 44 5.94 5.14 8.48
C VAL A 44 7.12 5.31 7.52
N THR A 45 8.13 4.46 7.70
CA THR A 45 9.33 4.41 6.87
C THR A 45 9.27 3.25 5.88
N SER A 46 10.17 3.22 4.88
CA SER A 46 10.30 2.07 3.98
C SER A 46 10.58 0.77 4.74
N THR A 47 11.41 0.83 5.77
CA THR A 47 11.69 -0.31 6.66
C THR A 47 10.42 -0.81 7.35
N ASP A 48 9.57 0.09 7.86
CA ASP A 48 8.31 -0.30 8.48
C ASP A 48 7.37 -0.99 7.49
N VAL A 49 7.32 -0.47 6.25
CA VAL A 49 6.54 -1.05 5.16
C VAL A 49 7.04 -2.45 4.83
N ASP A 50 8.35 -2.64 4.68
CA ASP A 50 8.94 -3.94 4.38
C ASP A 50 8.69 -4.96 5.50
N ILE A 51 8.77 -4.52 6.76
CA ILE A 51 8.45 -5.36 7.93
C ILE A 51 6.98 -5.80 7.88
N VAL A 52 6.05 -4.85 7.70
CA VAL A 52 4.61 -5.14 7.68
C VAL A 52 4.26 -6.02 6.48
N PHE A 53 4.81 -5.74 5.30
CA PHE A 53 4.62 -6.56 4.10
C PHE A 53 5.07 -8.01 4.36
N ASN A 54 6.26 -8.21 4.91
CA ASN A 54 6.75 -9.55 5.22
C ASN A 54 5.96 -10.25 6.34
N LYS A 55 5.30 -9.48 7.20
CA LYS A 55 4.47 -10.01 8.29
C LYS A 55 3.09 -10.48 7.80
N VAL A 56 2.43 -9.73 6.91
CA VAL A 56 1.09 -10.08 6.44
C VAL A 56 1.09 -11.07 5.28
N LYS A 57 2.15 -11.07 4.47
CA LYS A 57 2.23 -11.96 3.31
C LYS A 57 2.29 -13.41 3.76
N THR A 58 1.73 -14.28 2.93
CA THR A 58 1.89 -15.72 3.07
C THR A 58 3.38 -16.11 3.07
N LYS A 59 3.77 -17.02 3.99
CA LYS A 59 5.17 -17.44 4.13
C LYS A 59 5.71 -18.02 2.83
N GLY A 60 6.82 -17.47 2.33
CA GLY A 60 7.43 -17.85 1.05
C GLY A 60 6.87 -17.11 -0.17
N ALA A 61 5.77 -16.35 -0.03
CA ALA A 61 5.25 -15.52 -1.09
C ALA A 61 6.12 -14.27 -1.34
N ARG A 62 6.06 -13.78 -2.57
CA ARG A 62 6.69 -12.52 -3.02
C ARG A 62 5.67 -11.41 -3.25
N THR A 63 4.39 -11.73 -3.13
CA THR A 63 3.24 -10.88 -3.37
C THR A 63 2.27 -10.96 -2.20
N ILE A 64 1.37 -9.99 -2.12
CA ILE A 64 0.22 -9.98 -1.22
C ILE A 64 -1.08 -9.84 -2.01
N ASN A 65 -2.15 -10.47 -1.55
CA ASN A 65 -3.49 -10.26 -2.09
C ASN A 65 -4.16 -9.03 -1.44
N PHE A 66 -5.37 -8.68 -1.90
CA PHE A 66 -6.12 -7.55 -1.37
C PHE A 66 -6.44 -7.66 0.13
N GLY A 67 -6.70 -8.87 0.65
CA GLY A 67 -6.98 -9.08 2.07
C GLY A 67 -5.75 -8.86 2.95
N GLU A 68 -4.60 -9.38 2.55
CA GLU A 68 -3.30 -9.14 3.21
C GLU A 68 -2.91 -7.66 3.13
N PHE A 69 -3.17 -7.02 1.98
CA PHE A 69 -3.00 -5.57 1.82
C PHE A 69 -3.82 -4.76 2.83
N GLN A 70 -5.10 -5.07 3.01
CA GLN A 70 -5.94 -4.37 4.00
C GLN A 70 -5.39 -4.54 5.43
N GLN A 71 -4.88 -5.73 5.77
CA GLN A 71 -4.23 -5.95 7.07
C GLN A 71 -2.96 -5.10 7.21
N ALA A 72 -2.12 -5.04 6.17
CA ALA A 72 -0.92 -4.22 6.19
C ALA A 72 -1.24 -2.75 6.37
N VAL A 73 -2.23 -2.23 5.64
CA VAL A 73 -2.68 -0.85 5.78
C VAL A 73 -3.14 -0.58 7.20
N LYS A 74 -3.95 -1.47 7.80
CA LYS A 74 -4.40 -1.33 9.19
C LYS A 74 -3.23 -1.24 10.19
N GLU A 75 -2.18 -2.04 10.01
CA GLU A 75 -0.97 -1.95 10.85
C GLU A 75 -0.22 -0.62 10.66
N LEU A 76 -0.12 -0.14 9.42
CA LEU A 76 0.54 1.12 9.10
C LEU A 76 -0.25 2.32 9.60
N CYS A 77 -1.59 2.29 9.57
CA CYS A 77 -2.47 3.34 10.10
C CYS A 77 -2.17 3.61 11.58
N GLY A 78 -2.06 2.55 12.39
CA GLY A 78 -1.75 2.66 13.81
C GLY A 78 -0.36 3.25 14.08
N LYS A 79 0.61 2.98 13.21
CA LYS A 79 1.94 3.60 13.27
C LYS A 79 1.95 5.05 12.82
N ARG A 80 1.20 5.38 11.75
CA ARG A 80 1.14 6.71 11.13
C ARG A 80 0.41 7.74 11.97
N PHE A 81 -0.74 7.35 12.52
CA PHE A 81 -1.66 8.23 13.25
C PHE A 81 -1.72 7.86 14.72
N LYS A 82 -0.56 7.88 15.39
CA LYS A 82 -0.49 7.67 16.85
C LYS A 82 -1.36 8.70 17.56
N GLY A 83 -2.35 8.23 18.31
CA GLY A 83 -3.27 9.08 19.08
C GLY A 83 -4.62 9.38 18.41
N LYS A 84 -4.86 8.92 17.18
CA LYS A 84 -6.22 8.90 16.59
C LYS A 84 -6.91 7.56 16.86
N SER A 85 -8.23 7.54 16.78
CA SER A 85 -8.97 6.28 16.83
C SER A 85 -8.59 5.39 15.63
N PRO A 86 -8.60 4.04 15.78
CA PRO A 86 -8.29 3.13 14.68
C PRO A 86 -9.17 3.35 13.44
N GLU A 87 -10.43 3.74 13.64
CA GLU A 87 -11.39 4.01 12.59
C GLU A 87 -11.05 5.28 11.80
N GLU A 88 -10.78 6.39 12.49
CA GLU A 88 -10.36 7.64 11.83
C GLU A 88 -9.01 7.50 11.11
N ALA A 89 -8.06 6.79 11.71
CA ALA A 89 -6.76 6.53 11.11
C ALA A 89 -6.90 5.71 9.82
N LEU A 90 -7.74 4.66 9.85
CA LEU A 90 -8.00 3.81 8.69
C LEU A 90 -8.72 4.59 7.59
N GLN A 91 -9.75 5.35 7.93
CA GLN A 91 -10.49 6.16 6.97
C GLN A 91 -9.59 7.23 6.33
N ALA A 92 -8.71 7.87 7.10
CA ALA A 92 -7.75 8.84 6.58
C ALA A 92 -6.77 8.20 5.57
N VAL A 93 -6.25 7.01 5.87
CA VAL A 93 -5.37 6.30 4.92
C VAL A 93 -6.13 5.83 3.68
N TYR A 94 -7.33 5.29 3.83
CA TYR A 94 -8.14 4.88 2.68
C TYR A 94 -8.47 6.08 1.79
N ALA A 95 -8.87 7.22 2.35
CA ALA A 95 -9.11 8.44 1.59
C ALA A 95 -7.87 8.93 0.84
N LEU A 96 -6.66 8.69 1.36
CA LEU A 96 -5.40 9.00 0.67
C LEU A 96 -5.09 8.06 -0.50
N MET A 97 -5.59 6.83 -0.45
CA MET A 97 -5.36 5.77 -1.44
C MET A 97 -6.44 5.68 -2.51
N GLU A 98 -7.67 6.03 -2.17
CA GLU A 98 -8.81 6.00 -3.08
C GLU A 98 -8.59 6.93 -4.27
N GLY A 99 -8.89 6.45 -5.47
CA GLY A 99 -8.71 7.20 -6.72
C GLY A 99 -7.25 7.42 -7.13
N LYS A 100 -6.27 6.95 -6.37
CA LYS A 100 -4.85 7.04 -6.75
C LYS A 100 -4.50 6.06 -7.85
N GLU A 101 -3.60 6.49 -8.71
CA GLU A 101 -3.03 5.69 -9.78
C GLU A 101 -1.50 5.71 -9.66
N PRO A 102 -0.81 4.65 -10.07
CA PRO A 102 0.64 4.62 -10.05
C PRO A 102 1.20 5.70 -10.99
N ALA A 103 1.74 6.76 -10.40
CA ALA A 103 2.31 7.84 -11.17
C ALA A 103 3.71 7.43 -11.65
N ASN A 104 4.01 7.65 -12.93
CA ASN A 104 5.40 7.67 -13.39
C ASN A 104 6.03 8.96 -12.87
N VAL A 105 6.41 8.98 -11.59
CA VAL A 105 7.22 10.07 -11.03
C VAL A 105 8.55 10.01 -11.79
N GLY A 106 8.67 10.90 -12.77
CA GLY A 106 9.70 10.85 -13.80
C GLY A 106 11.10 10.77 -13.22
N VAL A 107 11.88 9.81 -13.72
CA VAL A 107 13.30 10.06 -13.94
C VAL A 107 13.34 11.08 -15.08
N THR A 108 13.34 12.36 -14.74
CA THR A 108 13.84 13.41 -15.63
C THR A 108 15.33 13.53 -15.38
N MET A 109 16.15 12.98 -16.29
CA MET A 109 17.46 13.51 -16.66
C MET A 109 17.59 13.39 -18.19
#